data_AF-A0A7W7J084-F1
#
_entry.id   AF-A0A7W7J084-F1
#
_cell.length_a   1.000
_cell.length_b   1.000
_cell.length_c   1.000
_cell.angle_alpha   90.00
_cell.angle_beta   90.00
_cell.angle_gamma   90.00
#
_symmetry.space_group_name_H-M   'P 1'
#
loop_
_entity.id
_entity.type
_entity.pdbx_description
1 polymer ?
#
loop_
_entity_poly.entity_id
_entity_poly.type
_entity_poly.pdbx_seq_one_letter_code
_entity_poly.pdbx_strand_id
1 'polypeptide(L)'
;MKIFKAYKTVLIAGAFMIASCAHEDQPTESQLDFSAPAKTDLDKWIGTNFLDPYNINVYYEWNQNLVDNNKYLYPPLVSKVQPAMEVVKKIWIDSYTTIGGTEFVKKIAPREFVLVGGINLNTNGTVTLGLAEAGQRVSLFQIDNLNKKSRASVTQFIHTIQHEYVHILNQTKPFDEQAWAKLTPSGYTSSWYVEAIATSRSLGFITSYARLNIYEDFAETAATILTSSKAEYDAILAGVTDATAKANIKAKEALVVKYYKEAFNIDFYALRDEAQKNTDVVINN
;
A
#
# COMPACT_ATOMS: atom_id res chain seq x y z
N MET A 1 -23.62 -80.90 17.21
CA MET A 1 -24.64 -79.91 17.66
C MET A 1 -24.07 -78.60 18.22
N LYS A 2 -22.83 -78.55 18.76
CA LYS A 2 -22.23 -77.31 19.30
C LYS A 2 -21.80 -76.29 18.24
N ILE A 3 -21.33 -76.75 17.08
CA ILE A 3 -20.84 -75.90 15.98
C ILE A 3 -21.98 -75.08 15.34
N PHE A 4 -23.17 -75.67 15.15
CA PHE A 4 -24.35 -74.97 14.63
C PHE A 4 -24.90 -73.88 15.57
N LYS A 5 -24.70 -74.00 16.89
CA LYS A 5 -25.05 -72.94 17.86
C LYS A 5 -24.11 -71.74 17.74
N ALA A 6 -22.81 -71.98 17.55
CA ALA A 6 -21.82 -70.91 17.38
C ALA A 6 -22.08 -70.06 16.12
N TYR A 7 -22.42 -70.70 14.98
CA TYR A 7 -22.76 -69.99 13.75
C TYR A 7 -24.04 -69.14 13.87
N LYS A 8 -25.06 -69.61 14.60
CA LYS A 8 -26.28 -68.80 14.88
C LYS A 8 -25.98 -67.59 15.75
N THR A 9 -25.11 -67.71 16.76
CA THR A 9 -24.74 -66.59 17.62
C THR A 9 -23.91 -65.54 16.87
N VAL A 10 -23.01 -65.96 15.97
CA VAL A 10 -22.22 -65.04 15.13
C VAL A 10 -23.09 -64.31 14.09
N LEU A 11 -24.07 -65.00 13.48
CA LEU A 11 -25.01 -64.38 12.53
C LEU A 11 -25.93 -63.34 13.19
N ILE A 12 -26.39 -63.60 14.42
CA ILE A 12 -27.24 -62.65 15.17
C ILE A 12 -26.42 -61.45 15.65
N ALA A 13 -25.18 -61.64 16.10
CA ALA A 13 -24.28 -60.54 16.49
C ALA A 13 -23.87 -59.67 15.29
N GLY A 14 -23.67 -60.26 14.10
CA GLY A 14 -23.41 -59.53 12.87
C GLY A 14 -24.59 -58.66 12.41
N ALA A 15 -25.83 -59.13 12.60
CA ALA A 15 -27.03 -58.39 12.24
C ALA A 15 -27.29 -57.14 13.11
N PHE A 16 -26.83 -57.13 14.37
CA PHE A 16 -26.93 -55.95 15.25
C PHE A 16 -25.92 -54.85 14.92
N MET A 17 -24.80 -55.18 14.27
CA MET A 17 -23.76 -54.20 13.89
C MET A 17 -24.16 -53.37 12.66
N ILE A 18 -25.07 -53.86 11.82
CA ILE A 18 -25.54 -53.18 10.60
C ILE A 18 -26.69 -52.20 10.87
N ALA A 19 -27.38 -52.35 12.00
CA ALA A 19 -28.49 -51.46 12.41
C ALA A 19 -28.01 -50.18 13.12
N SER A 20 -26.72 -50.11 13.51
CA SER A 20 -26.13 -48.95 14.20
C SER A 20 -25.79 -47.78 13.26
N CYS A 21 -25.88 -47.95 11.94
CA CYS A 21 -25.50 -46.93 10.96
C CYS A 21 -26.70 -46.23 10.30
N ALA A 22 -27.92 -46.40 10.82
CA ALA A 22 -29.14 -45.86 10.21
C ALA A 22 -29.61 -44.51 10.80
N HIS A 23 -28.79 -43.87 11.64
CA HIS A 23 -29.15 -42.59 12.28
C HIS A 23 -27.94 -41.66 12.36
N GLU A 24 -27.49 -41.19 11.20
CA GLU A 24 -26.77 -39.92 11.16
C GLU A 24 -27.76 -38.87 10.66
N ASP A 25 -28.03 -37.88 11.50
CA ASP A 25 -28.77 -36.68 11.12
C ASP A 25 -28.06 -36.08 9.89
N GLN A 26 -28.68 -36.24 8.72
CA GLN A 26 -28.20 -35.60 7.50
C GLN A 26 -28.23 -34.09 7.74
N PRO A 27 -27.16 -33.34 7.40
CA PRO A 27 -27.21 -31.89 7.48
C PRO A 27 -28.41 -31.40 6.67
N THR A 28 -29.34 -30.71 7.34
CA THR A 28 -30.45 -30.01 6.69
C THR A 28 -29.94 -28.78 5.94
N GLU A 29 -30.82 -27.84 5.58
CA GLU A 29 -30.43 -26.56 5.01
C GLU A 29 -29.29 -25.90 5.80
N SER A 30 -28.35 -25.30 5.05
CA SER A 30 -27.19 -24.64 5.61
C SER A 30 -27.61 -23.56 6.61
N GLN A 31 -27.06 -23.64 7.82
CA GLN A 31 -27.20 -22.59 8.84
C GLN A 31 -26.31 -21.37 8.56
N LEU A 32 -25.50 -21.42 7.50
CA LEU A 32 -24.71 -20.28 7.04
C LEU A 32 -25.61 -19.31 6.28
N ASP A 33 -25.63 -18.07 6.73
CA ASP A 33 -26.27 -16.98 6.01
C ASP A 33 -25.39 -16.58 4.81
N PHE A 34 -25.93 -16.77 3.60
CA PHE A 34 -25.29 -16.36 2.35
C PHE A 34 -25.88 -15.05 1.79
N SER A 35 -26.76 -14.38 2.54
CA SER A 35 -27.31 -13.10 2.11
C SER A 35 -26.19 -12.05 2.03
N ALA A 36 -26.23 -11.23 0.99
CA ALA A 36 -25.28 -10.12 0.86
C ALA A 36 -25.55 -9.14 2.02
N PRO A 37 -24.52 -8.78 2.81
CA PRO A 37 -24.68 -7.81 3.88
C PRO A 37 -25.24 -6.49 3.35
N ALA A 38 -26.13 -5.87 4.12
CA ALA A 38 -26.64 -4.54 3.78
C ALA A 38 -25.48 -3.53 3.82
N LYS A 39 -25.29 -2.78 2.72
CA LYS A 39 -24.23 -1.76 2.64
C LYS A 39 -24.43 -0.67 3.70
N THR A 40 -23.39 -0.46 4.49
CA THR A 40 -23.29 0.66 5.44
C THR A 40 -23.15 1.98 4.70
N ASP A 41 -23.24 3.10 5.43
CA ASP A 41 -23.00 4.42 4.83
C ASP A 41 -21.53 4.61 4.42
N LEU A 42 -20.59 3.96 5.12
CA LEU A 42 -19.19 3.91 4.73
C LEU A 42 -19.01 3.19 3.38
N ASP A 43 -19.67 2.04 3.19
CA ASP A 43 -19.59 1.27 1.93
C ASP A 43 -20.12 2.07 0.74
N LYS A 44 -21.24 2.79 0.94
CA LYS A 44 -21.80 3.68 -0.09
C LYS A 44 -20.84 4.82 -0.39
N TRP A 45 -20.25 5.44 0.64
CA TRP A 45 -19.29 6.52 0.47
C TRP A 45 -18.04 6.06 -0.29
N ILE A 46 -17.48 4.89 0.05
CA ILE A 46 -16.38 4.27 -0.69
C ILE A 46 -16.78 4.01 -2.15
N GLY A 47 -17.98 3.44 -2.35
CA GLY A 47 -18.54 3.20 -3.69
C GLY A 47 -18.51 4.45 -4.57
N THR A 48 -19.10 5.53 -4.07
CA THR A 48 -19.21 6.81 -4.79
C THR A 48 -17.85 7.50 -5.00
N ASN A 49 -16.90 7.38 -4.08
CA ASN A 49 -15.66 8.17 -4.11
C ASN A 49 -14.46 7.42 -4.71
N PHE A 50 -14.49 6.08 -4.77
CA PHE A 50 -13.37 5.25 -5.21
C PHE A 50 -13.79 4.24 -6.28
N LEU A 51 -14.79 3.41 -5.99
CA LEU A 51 -15.14 2.29 -6.87
C LEU A 51 -15.74 2.78 -8.18
N ASP A 52 -16.82 3.55 -8.12
CA ASP A 52 -17.55 4.01 -9.30
C ASP A 52 -16.70 4.92 -10.21
N PRO A 53 -15.97 5.93 -9.70
CA PRO A 53 -15.20 6.82 -10.56
C PRO A 53 -13.87 6.25 -11.05
N TYR A 54 -13.20 5.37 -10.29
CA TYR A 54 -11.80 4.97 -10.54
C TYR A 54 -11.57 3.46 -10.63
N ASN A 55 -12.61 2.65 -10.38
CA ASN A 55 -12.50 1.19 -10.25
C ASN A 55 -11.46 0.78 -9.19
N ILE A 56 -11.55 1.43 -8.03
CA ILE A 56 -10.70 1.18 -6.85
C ILE A 56 -11.59 0.60 -5.75
N ASN A 57 -11.35 -0.65 -5.39
CA ASN A 57 -11.97 -1.26 -4.22
C ASN A 57 -11.18 -0.95 -2.96
N VAL A 58 -11.86 -0.77 -1.82
CA VAL A 58 -11.22 -0.47 -0.54
C VAL A 58 -11.66 -1.51 0.48
N TYR A 59 -10.77 -2.44 0.81
CA TYR A 59 -10.98 -3.48 1.80
C TYR A 59 -10.57 -2.96 3.18
N TYR A 60 -11.55 -2.74 4.05
CA TYR A 60 -11.33 -2.40 5.46
C TYR A 60 -11.85 -3.46 6.43
N GLU A 61 -12.75 -4.33 5.97
CA GLU A 61 -13.16 -5.51 6.71
C GLU A 61 -12.05 -6.57 6.71
N TRP A 62 -11.97 -7.33 7.80
CA TRP A 62 -10.93 -8.32 7.94
C TRP A 62 -11.08 -9.45 6.92
N ASN A 63 -10.01 -9.70 6.16
CA ASN A 63 -9.92 -10.84 5.27
C ASN A 63 -8.50 -11.44 5.34
N GLN A 64 -8.39 -12.61 5.96
CA GLN A 64 -7.13 -13.33 6.15
C GLN A 64 -6.41 -13.70 4.84
N ASN A 65 -7.12 -13.67 3.70
CA ASN A 65 -6.53 -13.95 2.38
C ASN A 65 -5.87 -12.73 1.74
N LEU A 66 -6.03 -11.54 2.33
CA LEU A 66 -5.50 -10.28 1.80
C LEU A 66 -4.28 -9.76 2.59
N VAL A 67 -3.87 -10.45 3.65
CA VAL A 67 -2.84 -9.99 4.59
C VAL A 67 -1.86 -11.11 4.93
N ASP A 68 -0.66 -10.76 5.38
CA ASP A 68 0.33 -11.74 5.84
C ASP A 68 -0.08 -12.30 7.22
N ASN A 69 -0.49 -13.57 7.22
CA ASN A 69 -0.91 -14.29 8.43
C ASN A 69 0.24 -14.60 9.39
N ASN A 70 1.49 -14.34 9.02
CA ASN A 70 2.65 -14.43 9.93
C ASN A 70 2.88 -13.13 10.73
N LYS A 71 2.04 -12.11 10.53
CA LYS A 71 2.11 -10.82 11.21
C LYS A 71 0.91 -10.63 12.15
N TYR A 72 1.10 -9.80 13.18
CA TYR A 72 0.05 -9.44 14.13
C TYR A 72 -0.82 -8.29 13.61
N LEU A 73 -1.52 -8.53 12.50
CA LEU A 73 -2.36 -7.53 11.83
C LEU A 73 -3.82 -7.66 12.28
N TYR A 74 -4.55 -6.56 12.20
CA TYR A 74 -5.97 -6.48 12.56
C TYR A 74 -6.67 -5.42 11.70
N PRO A 75 -8.00 -5.52 11.47
CA PRO A 75 -8.72 -4.55 10.65
C PRO A 75 -8.70 -3.16 11.32
N PRO A 76 -8.69 -2.07 10.55
CA PRO A 76 -8.76 -0.72 11.10
C PRO A 76 -10.08 -0.49 11.84
N LEU A 77 -10.06 0.46 12.78
CA LEU A 77 -11.28 1.01 13.35
C LEU A 77 -12.12 1.62 12.22
N VAL A 78 -13.39 1.21 12.10
CA VAL A 78 -14.31 1.70 11.05
C VAL A 78 -14.37 3.23 11.01
N SER A 79 -14.33 3.90 12.17
CA SER A 79 -14.33 5.36 12.28
C SER A 79 -13.06 6.05 11.76
N LYS A 80 -11.98 5.29 11.53
CA LYS A 80 -10.69 5.78 10.99
C LYS A 80 -10.58 5.59 9.48
N VAL A 81 -11.38 4.71 8.89
CA VAL A 81 -11.33 4.38 7.46
C VAL A 81 -11.65 5.58 6.60
N GLN A 82 -12.84 6.18 6.75
CA GLN A 82 -13.23 7.32 5.92
C GLN A 82 -12.25 8.50 6.07
N PRO A 83 -11.85 8.94 7.28
CA PRO A 83 -10.85 9.99 7.42
C PRO A 83 -9.53 9.70 6.71
N ALA A 84 -9.03 8.47 6.74
CA ALA A 84 -7.81 8.10 6.03
C ALA A 84 -8.01 8.13 4.50
N MET A 85 -9.12 7.59 4.02
CA MET A 85 -9.42 7.59 2.59
C MET A 85 -9.74 8.99 2.05
N GLU A 86 -10.31 9.90 2.84
CA GLU A 86 -10.43 11.32 2.47
C GLU A 86 -9.06 11.95 2.20
N VAL A 87 -8.05 11.62 3.01
CA VAL A 87 -6.68 12.08 2.82
C VAL A 87 -6.09 11.52 1.52
N VAL A 88 -6.26 10.21 1.27
CA VAL A 88 -5.85 9.55 0.02
C VAL A 88 -6.51 10.22 -1.19
N LYS A 89 -7.82 10.40 -1.16
CA LYS A 89 -8.56 11.02 -2.26
C LYS A 89 -8.09 12.46 -2.49
N LYS A 90 -8.04 13.26 -1.42
CA LYS A 90 -7.78 14.69 -1.54
C LYS A 90 -6.36 14.99 -2.00
N ILE A 91 -5.37 14.29 -1.46
CA ILE A 91 -3.96 14.64 -1.73
C ILE A 91 -3.42 13.85 -2.93
N TRP A 92 -3.78 12.59 -3.11
CA TRP A 92 -3.30 11.79 -4.24
C TRP A 92 -4.27 11.90 -5.44
N ILE A 93 -5.50 11.37 -5.35
CA ILE A 93 -6.41 11.28 -6.50
C ILE A 93 -6.70 12.66 -7.12
N ASP A 94 -7.09 13.64 -6.31
CA ASP A 94 -7.51 14.95 -6.82
C ASP A 94 -6.33 15.71 -7.44
N SER A 95 -5.11 15.60 -6.88
CA SER A 95 -3.91 16.24 -7.42
C SER A 95 -3.52 15.65 -8.78
N TYR A 96 -3.49 14.32 -8.91
CA TYR A 96 -3.22 13.67 -10.19
C TYR A 96 -4.33 13.88 -11.21
N THR A 97 -5.60 13.91 -10.77
CA THR A 97 -6.73 14.24 -11.65
C THR A 97 -6.64 15.66 -12.19
N THR A 98 -6.21 16.62 -11.36
CA THR A 98 -6.08 18.03 -11.74
C THR A 98 -4.97 18.24 -12.75
N ILE A 99 -3.82 17.58 -12.58
CA ILE A 99 -2.63 17.80 -13.43
C ILE A 99 -2.54 16.82 -14.61
N GLY A 100 -2.82 15.54 -14.39
CA GLY A 100 -2.81 14.50 -15.42
C GLY A 100 -4.13 14.32 -16.16
N GLY A 101 -5.21 14.94 -15.68
CA GLY A 101 -6.56 14.78 -16.22
C GLY A 101 -7.33 13.62 -15.59
N THR A 102 -8.66 13.65 -15.75
CA THR A 102 -9.60 12.68 -15.14
C THR A 102 -9.36 11.23 -15.54
N GLU A 103 -8.80 10.99 -16.72
CA GLU A 103 -8.53 9.64 -17.22
C GLU A 103 -7.21 9.05 -16.70
N PHE A 104 -6.30 9.88 -16.18
CA PHE A 104 -4.99 9.41 -15.74
C PHE A 104 -5.11 8.42 -14.58
N VAL A 105 -5.77 8.84 -13.49
CA VAL A 105 -5.96 8.00 -12.30
C VAL A 105 -6.81 6.77 -12.64
N LYS A 106 -7.88 6.91 -13.45
CA LYS A 106 -8.73 5.76 -13.82
C LYS A 106 -7.96 4.64 -14.53
N LYS A 107 -7.06 5.03 -15.44
CA LYS A 107 -6.27 4.09 -16.25
C LYS A 107 -5.15 3.47 -15.43
N ILE A 108 -4.48 4.28 -14.62
CA ILE A 108 -3.30 3.88 -13.86
C ILE A 108 -3.56 4.17 -12.39
N ALA A 109 -4.34 3.32 -11.74
CA ALA A 109 -4.51 3.30 -10.29
C ALA A 109 -4.42 1.85 -9.80
N PRO A 110 -4.02 1.63 -8.53
CA PRO A 110 -4.28 0.34 -7.90
C PRO A 110 -5.77 0.06 -7.96
N ARG A 111 -6.14 -1.20 -8.18
CA ARG A 111 -7.53 -1.64 -8.14
C ARG A 111 -8.01 -1.93 -6.73
N GLU A 112 -7.08 -2.10 -5.80
CA GLU A 112 -7.40 -2.46 -4.42
C GLU A 112 -6.55 -1.65 -3.45
N PHE A 113 -7.20 -1.05 -2.45
CA PHE A 113 -6.56 -0.71 -1.19
C PHE A 113 -6.94 -1.76 -0.15
N VAL A 114 -5.95 -2.27 0.57
CA VAL A 114 -6.17 -3.11 1.76
C VAL A 114 -5.76 -2.32 2.98
N LEU A 115 -6.70 -2.01 3.86
CA LEU A 115 -6.49 -1.16 5.01
C LEU A 115 -6.26 -2.02 6.24
N VAL A 116 -5.20 -1.69 7.00
CA VAL A 116 -4.81 -2.41 8.21
C VAL A 116 -4.61 -1.40 9.35
N GLY A 117 -5.23 -1.67 10.50
CA GLY A 117 -5.20 -0.76 11.64
C GLY A 117 -3.82 -0.67 12.30
N GLY A 118 -3.14 -1.82 12.39
CA GLY A 118 -1.89 -1.98 13.14
C GLY A 118 -0.60 -1.75 12.35
N ILE A 119 0.51 -1.94 13.06
CA ILE A 119 1.88 -1.80 12.56
C ILE A 119 2.32 -3.10 11.88
N ASN A 120 2.81 -3.03 10.64
CA ASN A 120 3.48 -4.15 10.00
C ASN A 120 4.98 -4.15 10.38
N LEU A 121 5.30 -4.80 11.50
CA LEU A 121 6.66 -4.90 12.02
C LEU A 121 7.43 -6.04 11.35
N ASN A 122 8.63 -5.77 10.86
CA ASN A 122 9.52 -6.75 10.25
C ASN A 122 10.45 -7.38 11.30
N THR A 123 11.01 -8.55 10.97
CA THR A 123 11.90 -9.30 11.86
C THR A 123 13.20 -8.55 12.19
N ASN A 124 13.62 -7.63 11.33
CA ASN A 124 14.75 -6.72 11.54
C ASN A 124 14.38 -5.44 12.31
N GLY A 125 13.14 -5.31 12.80
CA GLY A 125 12.66 -4.16 13.57
C GLY A 125 12.20 -2.96 12.73
N THR A 126 12.27 -3.01 11.40
CA THR A 126 11.71 -1.95 10.55
C THR A 126 10.20 -2.06 10.47
N VAL A 127 9.55 -0.95 10.10
CA VAL A 127 8.10 -0.89 9.92
C VAL A 127 7.79 -0.67 8.45
N THR A 128 6.96 -1.54 7.88
CA THR A 128 6.40 -1.36 6.54
C THR A 128 5.12 -0.52 6.66
N LEU A 129 5.10 0.65 6.02
CA LEU A 129 3.96 1.57 6.05
C LEU A 129 2.98 1.33 4.91
N GLY A 130 3.49 0.88 3.77
CA GLY A 130 2.71 0.47 2.62
C GLY A 130 3.39 -0.65 1.86
N LEU A 131 2.63 -1.29 0.98
CA LEU A 131 3.11 -2.36 0.11
C LEU A 131 2.30 -2.38 -1.17
N ALA A 132 2.94 -2.18 -2.32
CA ALA A 132 2.36 -2.43 -3.63
C ALA A 132 2.63 -3.85 -4.12
N GLU A 133 1.58 -4.56 -4.55
CA GLU A 133 1.66 -5.89 -5.13
C GLU A 133 1.18 -5.84 -6.58
N ALA A 134 2.11 -6.13 -7.51
CA ALA A 134 1.85 -6.31 -8.95
C ALA A 134 1.02 -5.21 -9.62
N GLY A 135 1.16 -3.95 -9.19
CA GLY A 135 0.43 -2.82 -9.77
C GLY A 135 -1.06 -2.75 -9.41
N GLN A 136 -1.57 -3.78 -8.75
CA GLN A 136 -2.99 -4.03 -8.57
C GLN A 136 -3.46 -3.64 -7.17
N ARG A 137 -2.64 -3.91 -6.15
CA ARG A 137 -3.02 -3.72 -4.75
C ARG A 137 -2.01 -2.84 -4.04
N VAL A 138 -2.51 -1.94 -3.20
CA VAL A 138 -1.71 -1.22 -2.20
C VAL A 138 -2.27 -1.53 -0.82
N SER A 139 -1.45 -2.14 0.03
CA SER A 139 -1.78 -2.30 1.46
C SER A 139 -1.32 -1.06 2.22
N LEU A 140 -2.19 -0.48 3.06
CA LEU A 140 -1.89 0.67 3.90
C LEU A 140 -2.00 0.25 5.37
N PHE A 141 -0.89 0.37 6.10
CA PHE A 141 -0.80 0.03 7.51
C PHE A 141 -0.95 1.25 8.41
N GLN A 142 -1.17 1.03 9.70
CA GLN A 142 -1.30 2.08 10.71
C GLN A 142 -2.44 3.08 10.47
N ILE A 143 -3.54 2.63 9.85
CA ILE A 143 -4.71 3.47 9.59
C ILE A 143 -5.26 4.11 10.87
N ASP A 144 -5.20 3.39 12.00
CA ASP A 144 -5.69 3.89 13.28
C ASP A 144 -4.83 5.01 13.86
N ASN A 145 -3.55 5.08 13.45
CA ASN A 145 -2.55 6.00 13.97
C ASN A 145 -2.50 7.32 13.18
N LEU A 146 -3.23 7.44 12.06
CA LEU A 146 -3.26 8.66 11.27
C LEU A 146 -3.81 9.83 12.10
N ASN A 147 -3.02 10.89 12.22
CA ASN A 147 -3.41 12.14 12.86
C ASN A 147 -3.44 13.29 11.84
N LYS A 148 -4.65 13.61 11.35
CA LYS A 148 -4.89 14.68 10.37
C LYS A 148 -4.43 16.07 10.84
N LYS A 149 -4.34 16.28 12.16
CA LYS A 149 -3.86 17.56 12.76
C LYS A 149 -2.34 17.68 12.78
N SER A 150 -1.61 16.63 12.42
CA SER A 150 -0.16 16.61 12.36
C SER A 150 0.30 16.59 10.91
N ARG A 151 0.93 17.67 10.45
CA ARG A 151 1.56 17.72 9.11
C ARG A 151 2.48 16.54 8.90
N ALA A 152 3.34 16.23 9.88
CA ALA A 152 4.26 15.10 9.78
C ALA A 152 3.53 13.74 9.60
N SER A 153 2.42 13.53 10.31
CA SER A 153 1.63 12.29 10.19
C SER A 153 0.97 12.18 8.80
N VAL A 154 0.36 13.26 8.31
CA VAL A 154 -0.25 13.30 6.97
C VAL A 154 0.80 13.13 5.88
N THR A 155 1.94 13.83 5.99
CA THR A 155 3.06 13.72 5.06
C THR A 155 3.61 12.31 5.00
N GLN A 156 3.81 11.62 6.14
CA GLN A 156 4.29 10.24 6.16
C GLN A 156 3.29 9.28 5.49
N PHE A 157 2.00 9.45 5.79
CA PHE A 157 0.94 8.64 5.22
C PHE A 157 0.84 8.81 3.69
N ILE A 158 0.88 10.06 3.20
CA ILE A 158 0.86 10.34 1.77
C ILE A 158 2.16 9.96 1.08
N HIS A 159 3.32 10.14 1.72
CA HIS A 159 4.61 9.73 1.17
C HIS A 159 4.59 8.24 0.82
N THR A 160 4.01 7.43 1.69
CA THR A 160 3.81 5.99 1.45
C THR A 160 2.97 5.76 0.20
N ILE A 161 1.82 6.43 0.07
CA ILE A 161 0.94 6.28 -1.11
C ILE A 161 1.63 6.74 -2.39
N GLN A 162 2.34 7.87 -2.36
CA GLN A 162 3.09 8.39 -3.49
C GLN A 162 4.22 7.44 -3.90
N HIS A 163 4.95 6.91 -2.93
CA HIS A 163 6.00 5.92 -3.14
C HIS A 163 5.45 4.68 -3.84
N GLU A 164 4.41 4.06 -3.28
CA GLU A 164 3.79 2.88 -3.86
C GLU A 164 3.21 3.18 -5.25
N TYR A 165 2.62 4.36 -5.45
CA TYR A 165 2.08 4.75 -6.75
C TYR A 165 3.18 4.93 -7.80
N VAL A 166 4.34 5.47 -7.43
CA VAL A 166 5.50 5.56 -8.34
C VAL A 166 5.94 4.16 -8.78
N HIS A 167 5.90 3.14 -7.92
CA HIS A 167 6.15 1.76 -8.33
C HIS A 167 5.14 1.29 -9.38
N ILE A 168 3.85 1.60 -9.23
CA ILE A 168 2.80 1.28 -10.23
C ILE A 168 3.07 2.01 -11.56
N LEU A 169 3.47 3.28 -11.51
CA LEU A 169 3.85 4.05 -12.70
C LEU A 169 5.04 3.40 -13.41
N ASN A 170 6.09 3.04 -12.66
CA ASN A 170 7.30 2.40 -13.18
C ASN A 170 7.01 1.03 -13.81
N GLN A 171 6.10 0.24 -13.22
CA GLN A 171 5.63 -1.03 -13.79
C GLN A 171 4.83 -0.83 -15.09
N THR A 172 4.11 0.29 -15.21
CA THR A 172 3.32 0.62 -16.41
C THR A 172 4.21 1.16 -17.53
N LYS A 173 5.13 2.06 -17.21
CA LYS A 173 6.14 2.63 -18.11
C LYS A 173 7.45 2.75 -17.32
N PRO A 174 8.48 1.95 -17.65
CA PRO A 174 9.76 2.00 -16.95
C PRO A 174 10.43 3.37 -17.08
N PHE A 175 11.13 3.79 -16.02
CA PHE A 175 12.06 4.93 -16.09
C PHE A 175 13.37 4.51 -16.75
N ASP A 176 14.27 5.47 -17.01
CA ASP A 176 15.60 5.19 -17.56
C ASP A 176 16.52 4.60 -16.48
N GLU A 177 16.37 3.30 -16.22
CA GLU A 177 17.13 2.55 -15.23
C GLU A 177 18.64 2.62 -15.48
N GLN A 178 19.06 2.66 -16.75
CA GLN A 178 20.47 2.73 -17.12
C GLN A 178 21.10 4.09 -16.81
N ALA A 179 20.39 5.19 -17.08
CA ALA A 179 20.84 6.51 -16.68
C ALA A 179 20.83 6.65 -15.14
N TRP A 180 19.80 6.11 -14.48
CA TRP A 180 19.67 6.18 -13.03
C TRP A 180 20.79 5.46 -12.30
N ALA A 181 21.08 4.20 -12.66
CA ALA A 181 22.08 3.37 -11.99
C ALA A 181 23.49 3.94 -12.05
N LYS A 182 23.79 4.84 -13.00
CA LYS A 182 25.09 5.51 -13.13
C LYS A 182 25.32 6.64 -12.12
N LEU A 183 24.27 7.17 -11.49
CA LEU A 183 24.39 8.33 -10.59
C LEU A 183 25.00 7.95 -9.24
N THR A 184 24.58 6.84 -8.63
CA THR A 184 25.04 6.39 -7.30
C THR A 184 25.33 4.88 -7.26
N PRO A 185 26.23 4.35 -8.11
CA PRO A 185 26.35 2.91 -8.36
C PRO A 185 26.84 2.08 -7.16
N SER A 186 27.62 2.67 -6.26
CA SER A 186 28.23 1.96 -5.11
C SER A 186 27.49 2.14 -3.79
N GLY A 187 26.44 2.96 -3.74
CA GLY A 187 25.81 3.38 -2.49
C GLY A 187 24.66 2.48 -2.00
N TYR A 188 24.21 1.54 -2.82
CA TYR A 188 23.10 0.65 -2.49
C TYR A 188 23.48 -0.40 -1.44
N THR A 189 22.56 -0.69 -0.52
CA THR A 189 22.74 -1.63 0.60
C THR A 189 21.41 -2.20 1.09
N SER A 190 21.40 -3.49 1.43
CA SER A 190 20.27 -4.13 2.12
C SER A 190 20.13 -3.70 3.58
N SER A 191 21.17 -3.08 4.15
CA SER A 191 21.21 -2.59 5.53
C SER A 191 20.87 -1.11 5.65
N TRP A 192 20.08 -0.57 4.72
CA TRP A 192 19.68 0.84 4.68
C TRP A 192 19.06 1.36 5.99
N TYR A 193 18.44 0.48 6.78
CA TYR A 193 17.69 0.84 7.99
C TYR A 193 18.58 1.20 9.19
N VAL A 194 19.87 0.88 9.16
CA VAL A 194 20.85 1.35 10.16
C VAL A 194 21.60 2.60 9.71
N GLU A 195 21.31 3.11 8.51
CA GLU A 195 21.99 4.24 7.92
C GLU A 195 21.25 5.55 8.25
N ALA A 196 21.98 6.56 8.75
CA ALA A 196 21.39 7.87 9.01
C ALA A 196 21.04 8.59 7.69
N ILE A 197 19.91 9.31 7.66
CA ILE A 197 19.46 10.06 6.48
C ILE A 197 20.53 11.06 6.01
N ALA A 198 21.22 11.74 6.95
CA ALA A 198 22.29 12.68 6.62
C ALA A 198 23.46 11.99 5.90
N THR A 199 23.86 10.79 6.36
CA THR A 199 24.89 9.98 5.69
C THR A 199 24.41 9.55 4.31
N SER A 200 23.18 9.04 4.17
CA SER A 200 22.60 8.66 2.88
C SER A 200 22.56 9.83 1.88
N ARG A 201 22.21 11.04 2.36
CA ARG A 201 22.23 12.27 1.57
C ARG A 201 23.62 12.69 1.14
N SER A 202 24.64 12.51 1.99
CA SER A 202 26.05 12.73 1.63
C SER A 202 26.57 11.76 0.57
N LEU A 203 25.83 10.68 0.27
CA LEU A 203 26.14 9.72 -0.79
C LEU A 203 25.26 9.90 -2.04
N GLY A 204 24.37 10.90 -2.06
CA GLY A 204 23.49 11.19 -3.20
C GLY A 204 22.14 10.47 -3.18
N PHE A 205 21.67 10.02 -2.01
CA PHE A 205 20.34 9.41 -1.82
C PHE A 205 19.43 10.33 -1.00
N ILE A 206 18.18 10.48 -1.41
CA ILE A 206 17.27 11.46 -0.77
C ILE A 206 16.85 11.05 0.65
N THR A 207 16.73 9.74 0.88
CA THR A 207 16.39 9.08 2.15
C THR A 207 17.34 7.90 2.37
N SER A 208 17.31 7.29 3.57
CA SER A 208 18.03 6.04 3.78
C SER A 208 17.43 4.89 2.99
N TYR A 209 16.09 4.79 2.91
CA TYR A 209 15.41 3.71 2.19
C TYR A 209 15.72 3.69 0.69
N ALA A 210 15.96 4.86 0.09
CA ALA A 210 16.44 4.99 -1.30
C ALA A 210 17.74 4.21 -1.59
N ARG A 211 18.50 3.81 -0.55
CA ARG A 211 19.68 2.97 -0.71
C ARG A 211 19.37 1.50 -0.90
N LEU A 212 18.13 1.04 -0.80
CA LEU A 212 17.83 -0.39 -0.94
C LEU A 212 18.14 -0.90 -2.36
N ASN A 213 17.64 -0.24 -3.40
CA ASN A 213 17.91 -0.53 -4.80
C ASN A 213 17.47 0.65 -5.69
N ILE A 214 17.70 0.56 -7.01
CA ILE A 214 17.38 1.64 -7.96
C ILE A 214 15.88 1.97 -8.04
N TYR A 215 14.99 0.99 -7.80
CA TYR A 215 13.54 1.17 -7.88
C TYR A 215 13.04 1.95 -6.66
N GLU A 216 13.50 1.58 -5.46
CA GLU A 216 13.20 2.32 -4.23
C GLU A 216 13.79 3.73 -4.27
N ASP A 217 15.00 3.89 -4.80
CA ASP A 217 15.64 5.20 -4.95
C ASP A 217 14.83 6.16 -5.82
N PHE A 218 14.31 5.66 -6.94
CA PHE A 218 13.44 6.42 -7.82
C PHE A 218 12.12 6.79 -7.12
N ALA A 219 11.46 5.80 -6.50
CA ALA A 219 10.21 5.99 -5.79
C ALA A 219 10.34 6.99 -4.63
N GLU A 220 11.37 6.84 -3.80
CA GLU A 220 11.68 7.75 -2.69
C GLU A 220 12.01 9.16 -3.16
N THR A 221 12.76 9.30 -4.26
CA THR A 221 13.08 10.62 -4.84
C THR A 221 11.81 11.31 -5.30
N ALA A 222 10.96 10.64 -6.07
CA ALA A 222 9.70 11.21 -6.53
C ALA A 222 8.75 11.51 -5.36
N ALA A 223 8.54 10.56 -4.46
CA ALA A 223 7.64 10.72 -3.31
C ALA A 223 8.09 11.85 -2.39
N THR A 224 9.38 11.93 -2.06
CA THR A 224 9.93 13.02 -1.23
C THR A 224 9.65 14.37 -1.86
N ILE A 225 9.87 14.53 -3.18
CA ILE A 225 9.60 15.79 -3.87
C ILE A 225 8.10 16.11 -3.84
N LEU A 226 7.25 15.14 -4.18
CA LEU A 226 5.78 15.31 -4.23
C LEU A 226 5.16 15.65 -2.88
N THR A 227 5.77 15.21 -1.78
CA THR A 227 5.28 15.50 -0.41
C THR A 227 5.97 16.68 0.26
N SER A 228 6.97 17.28 -0.38
CA SER A 228 7.65 18.47 0.12
C SER A 228 7.10 19.71 -0.56
N SER A 229 6.96 20.80 0.20
CA SER A 229 6.92 22.13 -0.41
C SER A 229 8.25 22.45 -1.10
N LYS A 230 8.23 23.43 -2.01
CA LYS A 230 9.45 23.92 -2.65
C LYS A 230 10.51 24.32 -1.61
N ALA A 231 10.12 25.04 -0.56
CA ALA A 231 11.03 25.48 0.49
C ALA A 231 11.59 24.30 1.31
N GLU A 232 10.76 23.30 1.63
CA GLU A 232 11.21 22.08 2.35
C GLU A 232 12.23 21.29 1.52
N TYR A 233 11.98 21.11 0.22
CA TYR A 233 12.92 20.41 -0.67
C TYR A 233 14.21 21.21 -0.93
N ASP A 234 14.10 22.53 -1.12
CA ASP A 234 15.27 23.41 -1.24
C ASP A 234 16.14 23.35 0.03
N ALA A 235 15.52 23.27 1.21
CA ALA A 235 16.23 23.09 2.48
C ALA A 235 16.93 21.72 2.57
N ILE A 236 16.30 20.64 2.07
CA ILE A 236 16.96 19.33 1.96
C ILE A 236 18.23 19.45 1.10
N LEU A 237 18.13 20.06 -0.08
CA LEU A 237 19.27 20.26 -0.99
C LEU A 237 20.34 21.18 -0.41
N ALA A 238 19.95 22.19 0.39
CA ALA A 238 20.88 23.07 1.07
C ALA A 238 21.67 22.33 2.18
N GLY A 239 21.04 21.35 2.83
CA GLY A 239 21.69 20.50 3.84
C GLY A 239 22.68 19.48 3.29
N VAL A 240 22.71 19.23 1.97
CA VAL A 240 23.72 18.37 1.33
C VAL A 240 24.98 19.16 1.04
N THR A 241 26.01 18.97 1.86
CA THR A 241 27.27 19.73 1.79
C THR A 241 28.26 19.18 0.76
N ASP A 242 28.22 17.86 0.49
CA ASP A 242 29.06 17.26 -0.55
C ASP A 242 28.56 17.64 -1.94
N ALA A 243 29.42 18.24 -2.76
CA ALA A 243 29.06 18.78 -4.06
C ALA A 243 28.65 17.69 -5.06
N THR A 244 29.31 16.53 -5.03
CA THR A 244 29.00 15.39 -5.89
C THR A 244 27.66 14.79 -5.51
N ALA A 245 27.41 14.58 -4.22
CA ALA A 245 26.14 14.07 -3.71
C ALA A 245 24.96 14.98 -4.07
N LYS A 246 25.14 16.29 -3.90
CA LYS A 246 24.13 17.28 -4.29
C LYS A 246 23.88 17.29 -5.80
N ALA A 247 24.93 17.17 -6.61
CA ALA A 247 24.80 17.05 -8.06
C ALA A 247 24.04 15.78 -8.46
N ASN A 248 24.31 14.65 -7.80
CA ASN A 248 23.61 13.39 -8.03
C ASN A 248 22.12 13.46 -7.69
N ILE A 249 21.75 14.05 -6.54
CA ILE A 249 20.33 14.22 -6.17
C ILE A 249 19.62 15.11 -7.19
N LYS A 250 20.25 16.20 -7.64
CA LYS A 250 19.69 17.06 -8.70
C LYS A 250 19.55 16.34 -10.05
N ALA A 251 20.50 15.49 -10.39
CA ALA A 251 20.41 14.68 -11.62
C ALA A 251 19.27 13.65 -11.52
N LYS A 252 19.08 13.01 -10.36
CA LYS A 252 17.94 12.14 -10.07
C LYS A 252 16.61 12.88 -10.20
N GLU A 253 16.49 14.06 -9.58
CA GLU A 253 15.32 14.92 -9.74
C GLU A 253 15.03 15.25 -11.20
N ALA A 254 16.05 15.63 -11.99
CA ALA A 254 15.87 15.93 -13.41
C ALA A 254 15.37 14.70 -14.20
N LEU A 255 15.83 13.49 -13.86
CA LEU A 255 15.33 12.25 -14.46
C LEU A 255 13.88 11.96 -14.06
N VAL A 256 13.48 12.23 -12.81
CA VAL A 256 12.08 12.12 -12.37
C VAL A 256 11.19 13.09 -13.15
N VAL A 257 11.59 14.37 -13.25
CA VAL A 257 10.84 15.40 -13.99
C VAL A 257 10.69 15.00 -15.47
N LYS A 258 11.79 14.57 -16.10
CA LYS A 258 11.79 14.08 -17.48
C LYS A 258 10.85 12.88 -17.65
N TYR A 259 10.94 11.90 -16.75
CA TYR A 259 10.10 10.70 -16.77
C TYR A 259 8.61 11.03 -16.73
N TYR A 260 8.17 11.84 -15.76
CA TYR A 260 6.75 12.23 -15.65
C TYR A 260 6.25 12.97 -16.90
N LYS A 261 7.11 13.80 -17.50
CA LYS A 261 6.77 14.53 -18.72
C LYS A 261 6.69 13.61 -19.95
N GLU A 262 7.68 12.76 -20.18
CA GLU A 262 7.76 11.93 -21.38
C GLU A 262 6.83 10.71 -21.31
N ALA A 263 6.74 10.06 -20.15
CA ALA A 263 5.93 8.87 -19.97
C ALA A 263 4.44 9.20 -19.84
N PHE A 264 4.09 10.31 -19.19
CA PHE A 264 2.71 10.60 -18.79
C PHE A 264 2.20 11.99 -19.18
N ASN A 265 3.03 12.83 -19.78
CA ASN A 265 2.72 14.23 -20.08
C ASN A 265 2.29 15.04 -18.84
N ILE A 266 2.83 14.69 -17.67
CA ILE A 266 2.58 15.38 -16.40
C ILE A 266 3.69 16.39 -16.15
N ASP A 267 3.32 17.63 -15.79
CA ASP A 267 4.24 18.58 -15.18
C ASP A 267 4.45 18.19 -13.72
N PHE A 268 5.63 17.66 -13.40
CA PHE A 268 5.94 17.12 -12.09
C PHE A 268 5.92 18.18 -10.98
N TYR A 269 6.35 19.41 -11.28
CA TYR A 269 6.34 20.48 -10.28
C TYR A 269 4.93 21.03 -10.07
N ALA A 270 4.11 21.12 -11.13
CA ALA A 270 2.71 21.46 -10.98
C ALA A 270 1.96 20.41 -10.14
N LEU A 271 2.29 19.12 -10.31
CA LEU A 271 1.76 18.03 -9.48
C LEU A 271 2.18 18.16 -8.02
N ARG A 272 3.45 18.44 -7.73
CA ARG A 272 3.92 18.74 -6.37
C ARG A 272 3.13 19.91 -5.77
N ASP A 273 2.99 21.00 -6.50
CA ASP A 273 2.37 22.23 -5.98
C ASP A 273 0.87 22.01 -5.70
N GLU A 274 0.16 21.26 -6.55
CA GLU A 274 -1.23 20.87 -6.29
C GLU A 274 -1.34 19.90 -5.11
N ALA A 275 -0.42 18.94 -4.97
CA ALA A 275 -0.38 18.03 -3.82
C ALA A 275 -0.10 18.79 -2.50
N GLN A 276 0.80 19.77 -2.52
CA GLN A 276 1.05 20.64 -1.37
C GLN A 276 -0.23 21.41 -0.99
N LYS A 277 -0.87 22.07 -1.95
CA LYS A 277 -2.13 22.78 -1.73
C LYS A 277 -3.20 21.87 -1.12
N ASN A 278 -3.37 20.66 -1.63
CA ASN A 278 -4.33 19.70 -1.08
C ASN A 278 -3.93 19.20 0.32
N THR A 279 -2.63 19.07 0.60
CA THR A 279 -2.11 18.74 1.93
C THR A 279 -2.43 19.84 2.94
N ASP A 280 -2.23 21.10 2.56
CA ASP A 280 -2.55 22.25 3.41
C ASP A 280 -4.06 22.35 3.68
N VAL A 281 -4.91 22.01 2.70
CA VAL A 281 -6.36 21.90 2.89
C VAL A 281 -6.72 20.80 3.89
N VAL A 282 -6.06 19.63 3.83
CA VAL A 282 -6.34 18.52 4.75
C VAL A 282 -5.94 18.84 6.19
N ILE A 283 -4.81 19.51 6.38
CA ILE A 283 -4.28 19.79 7.73
C ILE A 283 -5.04 20.93 8.42
N ASN A 284 -5.55 21.89 7.64
CA ASN A 284 -6.24 23.07 8.17
C ASN A 284 -7.76 22.87 8.40
N ASN A 285 -8.31 21.70 8.06
CA ASN A 285 -9.71 21.31 8.30
C ASN A 285 -9.82 20.27 9.41
#